data_AF-A0A1J4XW03-F1
#
_entry.id   AF-A0A1J4XW03-F1
#
_cell.length_a   1.000
_cell.length_b   1.000
_cell.length_c   1.000
_cell.angle_alpha   90.00
_cell.angle_beta   90.00
_cell.angle_gamma   90.00
#
_symmetry.space_group_name_H-M   'P 1'
#
loop_
_entity.id
_entity.type
_entity.pdbx_description
1 polymer ?
#
loop_
_entity_poly.entity_id
_entity_poly.type
_entity_poly.pdbx_seq_one_letter_code
_entity_poly.pdbx_strand_id
1 'polypeptide(L)'
;MFVKSSLCCRSELLTPAVRQAKALGFADKKLMVVQPYKKIILRIWLFDDYEAHKALEEFYWKIESHISEIDSFSIRRDSSEVLLVSSSKDVKKRFNNHILRAEGGKRFIKVRVKTPEDYSVKEEENLYFLHLYTTA
;
A
#
# COMPACT_ATOMS: atom_id res chain seq x y z
N MET A 1 41.02 -21.27 26.04
CA MET A 1 39.73 -21.82 25.61
C MET A 1 38.88 -20.65 25.12
N PHE A 2 38.85 -20.39 23.82
CA PHE A 2 38.03 -19.33 23.19
C PHE A 2 37.41 -19.93 21.93
N VAL A 3 36.09 -20.06 21.94
CA VAL A 3 35.31 -20.58 20.81
C VAL A 3 35.06 -19.42 19.85
N LYS A 4 35.64 -19.48 18.65
CA LYS A 4 35.30 -18.57 17.54
C LYS A 4 33.93 -18.97 17.00
N SER A 5 32.92 -18.15 17.21
CA SER A 5 31.63 -18.25 16.52
C SER A 5 31.78 -17.71 15.10
N SER A 6 31.62 -18.61 14.12
CA SER A 6 31.54 -18.28 12.70
C SER A 6 30.22 -17.56 12.42
N LEU A 7 30.29 -16.25 12.21
CA LEU A 7 29.21 -15.48 11.58
C LEU A 7 29.10 -15.94 10.12
N CYS A 8 28.10 -16.77 9.86
CA CYS A 8 27.69 -17.18 8.52
C CYS A 8 27.10 -15.94 7.82
N CYS A 9 27.92 -15.26 7.02
CA CYS A 9 27.45 -14.25 6.07
C CYS A 9 26.55 -14.94 5.03
N ARG A 10 25.23 -14.83 5.21
CA ARG A 10 24.25 -15.06 4.13
C ARG A 10 24.52 -14.03 3.04
N SER A 11 25.20 -14.46 1.98
CA SER A 11 25.28 -13.72 0.73
C SER A 11 23.89 -13.70 0.09
N GLU A 12 23.08 -12.71 0.45
CA GLU A 12 21.80 -12.47 -0.22
C GLU A 12 22.07 -12.12 -1.69
N LEU A 13 21.49 -12.92 -2.57
CA LEU A 13 21.47 -12.73 -4.01
C LEU A 13 20.84 -11.36 -4.32
N LEU A 14 21.69 -10.34 -4.56
CA LEU A 14 21.26 -9.01 -4.96
C LEU A 14 20.46 -9.13 -6.27
N THR A 15 19.21 -8.70 -6.23
CA THR A 15 18.33 -8.65 -7.41
C THR A 15 18.95 -7.75 -8.50
N PRO A 16 18.61 -7.97 -9.79
CA PRO A 16 19.20 -7.21 -10.91
C PRO A 16 19.08 -5.69 -10.73
N ALA A 17 17.97 -5.22 -10.16
CA ALA A 17 17.73 -3.81 -9.86
C ALA A 17 18.75 -3.21 -8.87
N VAL A 18 19.17 -3.99 -7.86
CA VAL A 18 20.16 -3.53 -6.86
C VAL A 18 21.55 -3.41 -7.47
N ARG A 19 21.91 -4.30 -8.40
CA ARG A 19 23.18 -4.22 -9.15
C ARG A 19 23.22 -2.98 -10.04
N GLN A 20 22.11 -2.66 -10.69
CA GLN A 20 21.99 -1.52 -11.60
C GLN A 20 22.04 -0.17 -10.86
N ALA A 21 21.41 -0.08 -9.67
CA ALA A 21 21.47 1.12 -8.84
C ALA A 21 22.90 1.45 -8.38
N LYS A 22 23.71 0.42 -8.04
CA LYS A 22 25.11 0.61 -7.63
C LYS A 22 25.98 1.19 -8.75
N ALA A 23 25.73 0.81 -10.01
CA ALA A 23 26.45 1.32 -11.17
C ALA A 23 26.14 2.81 -11.49
N LEU A 24 24.96 3.30 -11.09
CA LEU A 24 24.51 4.69 -11.31
C LEU A 24 24.95 5.66 -10.20
N GLY A 25 25.89 5.28 -9.33
CA GLY A 25 26.37 6.15 -8.25
C GLY A 25 25.44 6.24 -7.03
N PHE A 26 24.41 5.38 -6.94
CA PHE A 26 23.58 5.26 -5.72
C PHE A 26 24.26 4.37 -4.65
N ALA A 27 25.54 4.06 -4.79
CA ALA A 27 26.27 3.09 -3.98
C ALA A 27 26.27 3.40 -2.47
N ASP A 28 26.10 4.66 -2.07
CA ASP A 28 26.06 5.08 -0.67
C ASP A 28 24.63 5.31 -0.12
N LYS A 29 23.60 5.23 -0.96
CA LYS A 29 22.21 5.35 -0.50
C LYS A 29 21.71 3.96 -0.10
N LYS A 30 21.53 3.75 1.20
CA LYS A 30 20.94 2.52 1.75
C LYS A 30 19.57 2.29 1.11
N LEU A 31 19.48 1.32 0.21
CA LEU A 31 18.21 0.88 -0.37
C LEU A 31 17.37 0.27 0.75
N MET A 32 16.37 1.01 1.22
CA MET A 32 15.43 0.48 2.21
C MET A 32 14.35 -0.32 1.49
N VAL A 33 14.19 -1.58 1.88
CA VAL A 33 13.04 -2.37 1.47
C VAL A 33 11.80 -1.77 2.16
N VAL A 34 10.99 -1.07 1.37
CA VAL A 34 9.76 -0.46 1.86
C VAL A 34 8.69 -1.55 1.94
N GLN A 35 8.19 -1.81 3.14
CA GLN A 35 7.08 -2.74 3.35
C GLN A 35 5.85 -2.29 2.55
N PRO A 36 5.02 -3.23 2.06
CA PRO A 36 3.88 -2.90 1.20
C PRO A 36 2.98 -1.80 1.76
N TYR A 37 2.68 -1.81 3.06
CA TYR A 37 1.87 -0.78 3.72
C TYR A 37 2.51 0.62 3.70
N LYS A 38 3.83 0.70 3.87
CA LYS A 38 4.57 1.98 3.77
C LYS A 38 4.54 2.55 2.36
N LYS A 39 4.39 1.70 1.33
CA LYS A 39 4.17 2.17 -0.04
C LYS A 39 2.81 2.85 -0.18
N ILE A 40 1.79 2.43 0.57
CA ILE A 40 0.45 3.05 0.52
C ILE A 40 0.52 4.49 0.99
N ILE A 41 1.03 4.74 2.20
CA ILE A 41 1.09 6.11 2.74
C ILE A 41 1.93 7.03 1.86
N LEU A 42 3.05 6.54 1.32
CA LEU A 42 3.86 7.31 0.37
C LEU A 42 3.10 7.66 -0.91
N ARG A 43 2.23 6.77 -1.42
CA ARG A 43 1.39 7.08 -2.58
C ARG A 43 0.27 8.04 -2.24
N ILE A 44 -0.30 7.96 -1.04
CA ILE A 44 -1.27 8.94 -0.55
C ILE A 44 -0.61 10.34 -0.50
N TRP A 45 0.61 10.43 0.02
CA TRP A 45 1.38 11.70 0.06
C TRP A 45 1.77 12.24 -1.32
N LEU A 46 1.91 11.38 -2.31
CA LEU A 46 2.18 11.76 -3.71
C LEU A 46 0.88 11.92 -4.53
N PHE A 47 -0.29 11.91 -3.88
CA PHE A 47 -1.56 12.12 -4.56
C PHE A 47 -1.80 13.62 -4.76
N ASP A 48 -1.93 14.05 -6.02
CA ASP A 48 -1.97 15.48 -6.38
C ASP A 48 -3.21 16.25 -5.87
N ASP A 49 -4.27 15.53 -5.50
CA ASP A 49 -5.52 16.13 -5.02
C ASP A 49 -5.43 16.46 -3.51
N TYR A 50 -5.16 17.72 -3.21
CA TYR A 50 -5.01 18.23 -1.84
C TYR A 50 -6.23 17.99 -0.95
N GLU A 51 -7.46 18.15 -1.48
CA GLU A 51 -8.68 17.97 -0.69
C GLU A 51 -8.89 16.49 -0.32
N ALA A 52 -8.59 15.59 -1.26
CA ALA A 52 -8.68 14.15 -1.05
C ALA A 52 -7.54 13.62 -0.17
N HIS A 53 -6.36 14.21 -0.26
CA HIS A 53 -5.14 13.76 0.42
C HIS A 53 -5.35 13.60 1.94
N LYS A 54 -5.83 14.64 2.62
CA LYS A 54 -6.08 14.60 4.08
C LYS A 54 -7.08 13.51 4.47
N ALA A 55 -8.16 13.38 3.72
CA ALA A 55 -9.19 12.37 3.98
C ALA A 55 -8.66 10.94 3.79
N LEU A 56 -7.80 10.72 2.79
CA LEU A 56 -7.14 9.45 2.54
C LEU A 56 -6.11 9.12 3.63
N GLU A 57 -5.37 10.12 4.11
CA GLU A 57 -4.41 9.94 5.20
C GLU A 57 -5.11 9.59 6.52
N GLU A 58 -6.17 10.31 6.88
CA GLU A 58 -7.00 9.97 8.05
C GLU A 58 -7.62 8.57 7.93
N PHE A 59 -8.04 8.18 6.71
CA PHE A 59 -8.53 6.83 6.47
C PHE A 59 -7.43 5.78 6.61
N TYR A 60 -6.22 6.06 6.10
CA TYR A 60 -5.06 5.19 6.24
C TYR A 60 -4.77 4.89 7.72
N TRP A 61 -4.76 5.90 8.58
CA TRP A 61 -4.55 5.70 10.03
C TRP A 61 -5.65 4.84 10.68
N LYS A 62 -6.89 4.94 10.21
CA LYS A 62 -8.00 4.11 10.70
C LYS A 62 -7.87 2.64 10.29
N ILE A 63 -7.32 2.37 9.10
CA ILE A 63 -7.15 1.00 8.60
C ILE A 63 -5.80 0.39 8.98
N GLU A 64 -4.84 1.16 9.49
CA GLU A 64 -3.48 0.71 9.78
C GLU A 64 -3.45 -0.57 10.63
N SER A 65 -4.27 -0.65 11.67
CA SER A 65 -4.36 -1.84 12.54
C SER A 65 -4.95 -3.08 11.85
N HIS A 66 -5.61 -2.91 10.70
CA HIS A 66 -6.22 -3.98 9.91
C HIS A 66 -5.48 -4.19 8.57
N ILE A 67 -4.37 -3.49 8.33
CA ILE A 67 -3.72 -3.46 7.02
C ILE A 67 -3.14 -4.82 6.61
N SER A 68 -2.83 -5.67 7.58
CA SER A 68 -2.39 -7.05 7.39
C SER A 68 -3.49 -7.96 6.82
N GLU A 69 -4.75 -7.58 6.96
CA GLU A 69 -5.91 -8.30 6.44
C GLU A 69 -6.38 -7.77 5.08
N ILE A 70 -5.70 -6.76 4.53
CA ILE A 70 -6.04 -6.13 3.25
C ILE A 70 -5.06 -6.64 2.19
N ASP A 71 -5.59 -7.30 1.16
CA ASP A 71 -4.82 -7.86 0.05
C ASP A 71 -4.46 -6.79 -1.00
N SER A 72 -5.31 -5.77 -1.15
CA SER A 72 -5.07 -4.66 -2.07
C SER A 72 -5.73 -3.38 -1.61
N PHE A 73 -5.03 -2.27 -1.84
CA PHE A 73 -5.54 -0.92 -1.62
C PHE A 73 -5.39 -0.14 -2.93
N SER A 74 -6.48 0.34 -3.49
CA SER A 74 -6.44 1.05 -4.76
C SER A 74 -7.32 2.29 -4.74
N ILE A 75 -6.85 3.37 -5.36
CA ILE A 75 -7.59 4.64 -5.46
C ILE A 75 -7.96 4.85 -6.94
N ARG A 76 -9.25 5.02 -7.23
CA ARG A 76 -9.71 5.42 -8.57
C ARG A 76 -9.52 6.92 -8.74
N ARG A 77 -8.78 7.32 -9.78
CA ARG A 77 -8.57 8.75 -10.08
C ARG A 77 -9.87 9.47 -10.39
N ASP A 78 -10.75 8.80 -11.15
CA ASP A 78 -11.89 9.46 -11.78
C ASP A 78 -13.13 9.47 -10.88
N SER A 79 -13.28 8.47 -10.00
CA SER A 79 -14.54 8.25 -9.27
C SER A 79 -14.50 8.58 -7.78
N SER A 80 -13.45 9.25 -7.28
CA SER A 80 -13.27 9.55 -5.84
C SER A 80 -13.61 8.31 -4.98
N GLU A 81 -13.04 7.17 -5.37
CA GLU A 81 -13.40 5.87 -4.79
C GLU A 81 -12.13 5.14 -4.36
N VAL A 82 -12.15 4.64 -3.12
CA VAL A 82 -11.13 3.76 -2.58
C VAL A 82 -11.68 2.35 -2.63
N LEU A 83 -10.94 1.46 -3.27
CA LEU A 83 -11.24 0.06 -3.39
C LEU A 83 -10.27 -0.73 -2.52
N LEU A 84 -10.83 -1.41 -1.53
CA LEU A 84 -10.11 -2.38 -0.71
C LEU A 84 -10.46 -3.78 -1.19
N VAL A 85 -9.46 -4.62 -1.33
CA VAL A 85 -9.66 -6.07 -1.51
C VAL A 85 -9.24 -6.74 -0.22
N SER A 86 -10.16 -7.50 0.36
CA SER A 86 -9.90 -8.24 1.59
C SER A 86 -10.84 -9.44 1.68
N SER A 87 -10.30 -10.58 2.08
CA SER A 87 -11.07 -11.76 2.49
C SER A 87 -11.65 -11.64 3.91
N SER A 88 -11.21 -10.65 4.71
CA SER A 88 -11.67 -10.47 6.09
C SER A 88 -13.09 -9.92 6.16
N LYS A 89 -13.95 -10.65 6.87
CA LYS A 89 -15.33 -10.22 7.15
C LYS A 89 -15.35 -8.97 8.05
N ASP A 90 -14.36 -8.82 8.92
CA ASP A 90 -14.27 -7.70 9.86
C ASP A 90 -13.94 -6.41 9.12
N VAL A 91 -12.95 -6.44 8.21
CA VAL A 91 -12.63 -5.34 7.31
C VAL A 91 -13.84 -4.95 6.47
N LYS A 92 -14.52 -5.94 5.86
CA LYS A 92 -15.74 -5.70 5.07
C LYS A 92 -16.84 -5.06 5.90
N LYS A 93 -17.10 -5.53 7.13
CA LYS A 93 -18.14 -4.98 8.00
C LYS A 93 -17.85 -3.54 8.43
N ARG A 94 -16.59 -3.21 8.72
CA ARG A 94 -16.19 -1.89 9.22
C ARG A 94 -16.12 -0.82 8.14
N PHE A 95 -15.60 -1.18 6.96
CA PHE A 95 -15.19 -0.19 5.97
C PHE A 95 -16.01 -0.23 4.67
N ASN A 96 -16.87 -1.22 4.46
CA ASN A 96 -17.70 -1.26 3.26
C ASN A 96 -18.72 -0.12 3.27
N ASN A 97 -18.79 0.61 2.16
CA ASN A 97 -19.58 1.84 2.00
C ASN A 97 -19.22 2.98 2.96
N HIS A 98 -18.02 2.97 3.53
CA HIS A 98 -17.55 4.09 4.33
C HIS A 98 -17.41 5.35 3.45
N ILE A 99 -17.80 6.51 3.97
CA ILE A 99 -17.74 7.78 3.23
C ILE A 99 -16.77 8.69 3.95
N LEU A 100 -15.69 9.04 3.28
CA LEU A 100 -14.73 10.03 3.75
C LEU A 100 -15.16 11.40 3.26
N ARG A 101 -15.05 12.39 4.13
CA ARG A 101 -15.34 13.79 3.78
C ARG A 101 -14.01 14.48 3.49
N ALA A 102 -13.88 15.01 2.27
CA ALA A 102 -12.75 15.85 1.93
C ALA A 102 -12.84 17.18 2.68
N GLU A 103 -11.69 17.81 2.91
CA GLU A 103 -11.62 19.11 3.55
C GLU A 103 -12.33 20.15 2.65
N GLY A 104 -13.26 20.93 3.22
CA GLY A 104 -14.15 21.82 2.45
C GLY A 104 -15.54 21.26 2.13
N GLY A 105 -15.81 19.97 2.44
CA GLY A 105 -17.16 19.38 2.52
C GLY A 105 -17.92 19.20 1.20
N LYS A 106 -17.36 19.64 0.07
CA LYS A 106 -17.99 19.54 -1.25
C LYS A 106 -17.80 18.17 -1.91
N ARG A 107 -16.74 17.44 -1.53
CA ARG A 107 -16.36 16.17 -2.14
C ARG A 107 -16.35 15.04 -1.12
N PHE A 108 -16.82 13.88 -1.57
CA PHE A 108 -16.89 12.67 -0.78
C PHE A 108 -16.09 11.58 -1.47
N ILE A 109 -15.34 10.80 -0.68
CA ILE A 109 -14.64 9.63 -1.18
C ILE A 109 -15.35 8.39 -0.66
N LYS A 110 -15.83 7.54 -1.57
CA LYS A 110 -16.52 6.30 -1.20
C LYS A 110 -15.51 5.18 -1.05
N VAL A 111 -15.60 4.43 0.05
CA VAL A 111 -14.82 3.21 0.26
C VAL A 111 -15.70 2.01 -0.08
N ARG A 112 -15.18 1.10 -0.90
CA ARG A 112 -15.79 -0.21 -1.14
C ARG A 112 -14.81 -1.30 -0.79
N VAL A 113 -15.33 -2.35 -0.16
CA VAL A 113 -14.56 -3.55 0.14
C VAL A 113 -15.10 -4.68 -0.74
N LYS A 114 -14.25 -5.23 -1.61
CA LYS A 114 -14.53 -6.42 -2.40
C LYS A 114 -13.75 -7.61 -1.86
N THR A 115 -14.27 -8.81 -2.09
CA THR A 115 -13.47 -10.02 -1.88
C THR A 115 -12.59 -10.27 -3.11
N PRO A 116 -11.52 -11.07 -2.99
CA PRO A 116 -10.67 -11.41 -4.13
C PRO A 116 -11.45 -12.03 -5.31
N GLU A 117 -12.53 -12.77 -5.04
CA GLU A 117 -13.36 -13.41 -6.07
C GLU A 117 -14.23 -12.41 -6.83
N ASP A 118 -14.71 -11.36 -6.14
CA ASP A 118 -15.52 -10.28 -6.73
C ASP A 118 -14.66 -9.24 -7.49
N TYR A 119 -13.34 -9.40 -7.46
CA TYR A 119 -12.40 -8.47 -8.05
C TYR A 119 -12.16 -8.79 -9.54
N SER A 120 -12.76 -8.01 -10.44
CA SER A 120 -12.54 -8.16 -11.87
C SER A 120 -11.41 -7.24 -12.37
N VAL A 121 -10.39 -7.84 -13.00
CA VAL A 121 -9.22 -7.20 -13.64
C VAL A 121 -9.60 -6.06 -14.61
N LYS A 122 -10.81 -6.08 -15.20
CA LYS A 122 -11.30 -5.04 -16.11
C LYS A 122 -11.47 -3.65 -15.47
N GLU A 123 -11.39 -3.53 -14.14
CA GLU A 123 -11.48 -2.25 -13.43
C GLU A 123 -10.13 -1.50 -13.33
N GLU A 124 -9.06 -2.03 -13.92
CA GLU A 124 -7.67 -1.60 -13.73
C GLU A 124 -7.25 -0.32 -14.45
N GLU A 125 -7.93 0.08 -15.53
CA GLU A 125 -7.40 1.11 -16.45
C GLU A 125 -7.24 2.50 -15.81
N ASN A 126 -7.92 2.80 -14.69
CA ASN A 126 -7.85 4.10 -13.99
C ASN A 126 -7.55 4.00 -12.48
N LEU A 127 -6.98 2.88 -12.03
CA LEU A 127 -6.62 2.66 -10.63
C LEU A 127 -5.14 2.95 -10.36
N TYR A 128 -4.84 3.72 -9.32
CA TYR A 128 -3.54 3.60 -8.65
C TYR A 128 -3.54 2.30 -7.85
N PHE A 129 -2.98 1.24 -8.44
CA PHE A 129 -2.94 -0.08 -7.83
C PHE A 129 -1.80 -0.22 -6.82
N LEU A 130 -2.10 -0.74 -5.63
CA LEU A 130 -1.12 -1.30 -4.69
C LEU A 130 -1.58 -2.69 -4.27
N HIS A 131 -0.96 -3.71 -4.86
CA HIS A 131 -1.03 -5.07 -4.32
C HIS A 131 -0.25 -5.10 -3.00
N LEU A 132 -0.95 -5.33 -1.91
CA LEU A 132 -0.37 -5.69 -0.63
C LEU A 132 -0.18 -7.20 -0.68
N TYR A 133 0.88 -7.68 -1.33
CA TYR A 133 1.25 -9.09 -1.19
C TYR A 133 1.68 -9.30 0.27
N THR A 134 0.74 -9.71 1.12
CA THR A 134 1.01 -10.31 2.41
C THR A 134 1.31 -11.79 2.13
N THR A 135 2.56 -12.10 1.81
CA THR A 135 3.02 -13.49 1.89
C THR A 135 2.96 -13.88 3.36
N ALA A 136 1.96 -14.69 3.72
CA ALA A 136 1.94 -15.46 4.95
C ALA A 136 3.06 -16.50 4.96
#